data_AF-A0A5H2YEB0-F1
#
_entry.id   AF-A0A5H2YEB0-F1
#
_cell.length_a   1.000
_cell.length_b   1.000
_cell.length_c   1.000
_cell.angle_alpha   90.00
_cell.angle_beta   90.00
_cell.angle_gamma   90.00
#
_symmetry.space_group_name_H-M   'P 1'
#
loop_
_entity.id
_entity.type
_entity.pdbx_description
1 polymer ?
#
loop_
_entity_poly.entity_id
_entity_poly.type
_entity_poly.pdbx_seq_one_letter_code
_entity_poly.pdbx_strand_id
1 'polypeptide(L)'
;MKIQAPFTPAQVQYLNERQCHVDGSMPIHPFTCPNRGDGITYDESGAADVSLATHSTEGGDRGLLIATEQGWICPHCGYTQPWAYALMAEPPVPVGEIFKDFPTIDQIYGHVQPTILDQLIADYRALAAQGKPGAEIMWFCLERRRMALMPLTARLAGEHVA
;
A
#
# COMPACT_ATOMS: atom_id res chain seq x y z
N MET A 1 -6.52 4.36 18.96
CA MET A 1 -7.95 4.04 18.78
C MET A 1 -8.13 3.13 17.57
N LYS A 2 -9.12 2.23 17.57
CA LYS A 2 -9.47 1.39 16.40
C LYS A 2 -10.76 1.90 15.76
N ILE A 3 -10.84 1.83 14.43
CA ILE A 3 -12.09 2.00 13.66
C ILE A 3 -12.55 0.63 13.14
N GLN A 4 -13.84 0.50 12.88
CA GLN A 4 -14.44 -0.71 12.30
C GLN A 4 -14.91 -0.42 10.87
N ALA A 5 -14.96 -1.45 10.04
CA ALA A 5 -15.69 -1.41 8.78
C ALA A 5 -17.18 -1.10 9.04
N PRO A 6 -17.88 -0.41 8.12
CA PRO A 6 -17.42 -0.09 6.78
C PRO A 6 -16.39 1.04 6.74
N PHE A 7 -15.31 0.84 5.98
CA PHE A 7 -14.34 1.91 5.70
C PHE A 7 -14.91 2.82 4.61
N THR A 8 -14.76 4.13 4.78
CA THR A 8 -15.16 5.08 3.74
C THR A 8 -14.20 4.99 2.54
N PRO A 9 -14.60 5.43 1.33
CA PRO A 9 -13.70 5.44 0.17
C PRO A 9 -12.40 6.22 0.38
N ALA A 10 -12.44 7.28 1.20
CA ALA A 10 -11.25 8.02 1.59
C ALA A 10 -10.35 7.20 2.52
N GLN A 11 -10.92 6.50 3.51
CA GLN A 11 -10.15 5.61 4.39
C GLN A 11 -9.51 4.47 3.60
N VAL A 12 -10.23 3.86 2.66
CA VAL A 12 -9.67 2.83 1.76
C VAL A 12 -8.46 3.39 0.99
N GLN A 13 -8.56 4.61 0.46
CA GLN A 13 -7.44 5.27 -0.21
C GLN A 13 -6.23 5.44 0.72
N TYR A 14 -6.41 6.07 1.87
CA TYR A 14 -5.31 6.38 2.78
C TYR A 14 -4.66 5.12 3.34
N LEU A 15 -5.47 4.13 3.72
CA LEU A 15 -4.96 2.85 4.22
C LEU A 15 -4.10 2.14 3.17
N ASN A 16 -4.56 2.07 1.92
CA ASN A 16 -3.83 1.39 0.85
C ASN A 16 -2.55 2.12 0.42
N GLU A 17 -2.57 3.46 0.32
CA GLU A 17 -1.35 4.23 0.07
C GLU A 17 -0.31 4.04 1.19
N ARG A 18 -0.78 3.95 2.43
CA ARG A 18 0.07 3.79 3.61
C ARG A 18 0.68 2.39 3.72
N GLN A 19 -0.06 1.35 3.31
CA GLN A 19 0.45 -0.02 3.20
C GLN A 19 1.66 -0.13 2.26
N CYS A 20 1.68 0.68 1.19
CA CYS A 20 2.75 0.70 0.19
C CYS A 20 3.77 1.83 0.40
N HIS A 21 3.66 2.59 1.50
CA HIS A 21 4.52 3.76 1.79
C HIS A 21 4.56 4.82 0.68
N VAL A 22 3.44 5.04 -0.01
CA VAL A 22 3.32 6.05 -1.07
C VAL A 22 2.49 7.25 -0.68
N ASP A 23 2.01 7.32 0.57
CA ASP A 23 1.22 8.44 1.10
C ASP A 23 2.07 9.69 1.41
N GLY A 24 3.40 9.53 1.49
CA GLY A 24 4.37 10.58 1.81
C GLY A 24 4.45 10.91 3.30
N SER A 25 3.78 10.14 4.16
CA SER A 25 3.87 10.26 5.60
C SER A 25 5.00 9.39 6.15
N MET A 26 5.29 9.51 7.45
CA MET A 26 6.29 8.65 8.10
C MET A 26 5.93 7.16 7.89
N PRO A 27 6.90 6.30 7.56
CA PRO A 27 6.66 4.86 7.48
C PRO A 27 6.11 4.31 8.80
N ILE A 28 4.95 3.64 8.75
CA ILE A 28 4.33 2.95 9.88
C ILE A 28 4.24 1.46 9.52
N HIS A 29 4.42 0.57 10.49
CA HIS A 29 4.28 -0.87 10.27
C HIS A 29 2.94 -1.21 9.58
N PRO A 30 2.98 -1.93 8.46
CA PRO A 30 1.77 -2.26 7.73
C PRO A 30 0.96 -3.36 8.40
N PHE A 31 -0.32 -3.44 8.03
CA PHE A 31 -1.17 -4.60 8.29
C PHE A 31 -0.76 -5.75 7.37
N THR A 32 -0.26 -6.83 7.95
CA THR A 32 0.12 -8.03 7.19
C THR A 32 -0.72 -9.23 7.62
N CYS A 33 -0.89 -10.18 6.72
CA CYS A 33 -1.60 -11.42 6.97
C CYS A 33 -0.88 -12.23 8.05
N PRO A 34 -1.58 -12.78 9.06
CA PRO A 34 -0.96 -13.67 10.05
C PRO A 34 -0.36 -14.94 9.41
N ASN A 35 -0.88 -15.36 8.26
CA ASN A 35 -0.45 -16.55 7.52
C ASN A 35 0.67 -16.24 6.50
N ARG A 36 1.24 -15.02 6.52
CA ARG A 36 2.29 -14.59 5.57
C ARG A 36 3.56 -15.44 5.59
N GLY A 37 3.75 -16.26 6.63
CA GLY A 37 4.88 -17.18 6.78
C GLY A 37 4.64 -18.57 6.21
N ASP A 38 3.42 -18.88 5.76
CA ASP A 38 3.07 -20.22 5.32
C ASP A 38 3.90 -20.63 4.09
N GLY A 39 4.48 -21.83 4.17
CA GLY A 39 5.36 -22.38 3.13
C GLY A 39 6.80 -21.86 3.18
N ILE A 40 7.14 -20.98 4.13
CA ILE A 40 8.53 -20.61 4.38
C ILE A 40 9.16 -21.63 5.32
N THR A 41 10.33 -22.13 4.97
CA THR A 41 11.17 -22.97 5.83
C THR A 41 12.47 -22.25 6.14
N TYR A 42 13.19 -22.72 7.17
CA TYR A 42 14.46 -22.16 7.58
C TYR A 42 15.48 -23.30 7.73
N ASP A 43 16.69 -23.08 7.24
CA ASP A 43 17.80 -24.00 7.49
C ASP A 43 18.39 -23.83 8.89
N GLU A 44 19.41 -24.63 9.22
CA GLU A 44 20.10 -24.59 10.51
C GLU A 44 20.82 -23.26 10.80
N SER A 45 21.13 -22.47 9.77
CA SER A 45 21.71 -21.13 9.90
C SER A 45 20.66 -20.04 10.10
N GLY A 46 19.37 -20.38 9.96
CA GLY A 46 18.26 -19.43 9.96
C GLY A 46 18.03 -18.75 8.62
N ALA A 47 18.64 -19.22 7.53
CA ALA A 47 18.36 -18.71 6.20
C ALA A 47 16.97 -19.20 5.73
N ALA A 48 16.15 -18.28 5.24
CA ALA A 48 14.79 -18.59 4.79
C ALA A 48 14.78 -19.16 3.38
N ASP A 49 14.15 -20.32 3.19
CA ASP A 49 13.71 -20.81 1.88
C ASP A 49 12.25 -20.41 1.67
N VAL A 50 12.04 -19.61 0.62
CA VAL A 50 10.73 -19.04 0.25
C VAL A 50 10.18 -19.65 -1.04
N SER A 51 10.80 -20.72 -1.55
CA SER A 51 10.39 -21.38 -2.80
C SER A 51 8.97 -21.94 -2.75
N LEU A 52 8.47 -22.26 -1.55
CA LEU A 52 7.12 -22.74 -1.30
C LEU A 52 6.22 -21.71 -0.60
N ALA A 53 6.68 -20.45 -0.47
CA ALA A 53 5.92 -19.41 0.20
C ALA A 53 4.58 -19.16 -0.52
N THR A 54 3.49 -19.10 0.25
CA THR A 54 2.14 -18.90 -0.29
C THR A 54 1.76 -17.43 -0.45
N HIS A 55 2.56 -16.53 0.12
CA HIS A 55 2.36 -15.08 0.08
C HIS A 55 3.56 -14.41 -0.59
N SER A 56 3.27 -13.56 -1.58
CA SER A 56 4.24 -12.72 -2.26
C SER A 56 4.45 -11.39 -1.51
N THR A 57 5.35 -10.56 -2.04
CA THR A 57 5.81 -9.28 -1.48
C THR A 57 5.34 -8.07 -2.29
N GLU A 58 4.23 -8.19 -3.02
CA GLU A 58 3.60 -7.05 -3.68
C GLU A 58 3.34 -5.95 -2.64
N GLY A 59 3.67 -4.70 -2.95
CA GLY A 59 3.55 -3.60 -1.97
C GLY A 59 4.78 -3.38 -1.08
N GLY A 60 5.83 -4.20 -1.19
CA GLY A 60 7.10 -4.00 -0.48
C GLY A 60 7.23 -4.77 0.84
N ASP A 61 6.15 -5.42 1.31
CA ASP A 61 6.17 -6.33 2.46
C ASP A 61 5.38 -7.62 2.13
N ARG A 62 5.77 -8.75 2.72
CA ARG A 62 5.12 -10.04 2.47
C ARG A 62 3.71 -10.06 3.06
N GLY A 63 2.74 -10.47 2.25
CA GLY A 63 1.36 -10.70 2.70
C GLY A 63 0.67 -9.43 3.19
N LEU A 64 0.93 -8.29 2.54
CA LEU A 64 0.18 -7.06 2.81
C LEU A 64 -1.32 -7.28 2.65
N LEU A 65 -2.08 -6.78 3.63
CA LEU A 65 -3.52 -6.74 3.53
C LEU A 65 -3.96 -5.55 2.68
N ILE A 66 -5.05 -5.72 1.95
CA ILE A 66 -5.67 -4.67 1.13
C ILE A 66 -6.93 -4.20 1.82
N ALA A 67 -7.06 -2.89 2.00
CA ALA A 67 -8.27 -2.29 2.53
C ALA A 67 -9.37 -2.29 1.47
N THR A 68 -10.56 -2.73 1.87
CA THR A 68 -11.82 -2.58 1.14
C THR A 68 -12.83 -1.89 2.05
N GLU A 69 -14.00 -1.53 1.52
CA GLU A 69 -15.08 -0.99 2.36
C GLU A 69 -15.53 -2.00 3.43
N GLN A 70 -15.36 -3.31 3.23
CA GLN A 70 -15.75 -4.35 4.18
C GLN A 70 -14.64 -4.70 5.19
N GLY A 71 -13.49 -4.03 5.12
CA GLY A 71 -12.34 -4.28 5.98
C GLY A 71 -11.10 -4.71 5.19
N TRP A 72 -10.13 -5.28 5.88
CA TRP A 72 -8.94 -5.84 5.27
C TRP A 72 -9.21 -7.21 4.65
N ILE A 73 -8.60 -7.46 3.50
CA ILE A 73 -8.56 -8.78 2.87
C ILE A 73 -7.13 -9.14 2.46
N CYS A 74 -6.75 -10.40 2.69
CA CYS A 74 -5.52 -10.96 2.17
C CYS A 74 -5.75 -11.46 0.73
N PRO A 75 -4.92 -11.06 -0.25
CA PRO A 75 -5.08 -11.52 -1.64
C PRO A 75 -4.76 -13.02 -1.83
N HIS A 76 -4.10 -13.68 -0.87
CA HIS A 76 -3.61 -15.05 -1.04
C HIS A 76 -4.42 -16.15 -0.34
N CYS A 77 -4.83 -15.96 0.92
CA CYS A 77 -5.40 -17.04 1.74
C CYS A 77 -6.81 -16.79 2.28
N GLY A 78 -7.46 -15.69 1.88
CA GLY A 78 -8.84 -15.36 2.31
C GLY A 78 -8.97 -14.82 3.73
N TYR A 79 -7.86 -14.61 4.46
CA TYR A 79 -7.87 -13.93 5.75
C TYR A 79 -8.51 -12.53 5.63
N THR A 80 -9.36 -12.17 6.59
CA THR A 80 -9.95 -10.84 6.69
C THR A 80 -9.84 -10.26 8.09
N GLN A 81 -9.86 -8.93 8.20
CA GLN A 81 -9.90 -8.22 9.48
C GLN A 81 -10.81 -6.98 9.36
N PRO A 82 -11.81 -6.80 10.23
CA PRO A 82 -12.80 -5.72 10.06
C PRO A 82 -12.38 -4.37 10.68
N TRP A 83 -11.14 -4.21 11.13
CA TRP A 83 -10.70 -3.03 11.88
C TRP A 83 -9.34 -2.52 11.45
N ALA A 84 -9.12 -1.21 11.58
CA ALA A 84 -7.83 -0.55 11.39
C ALA A 84 -7.52 0.37 12.57
N TYR A 85 -6.25 0.78 12.72
CA TYR A 85 -5.90 1.84 13.66
C TYR A 85 -6.33 3.19 13.05
N ALA A 86 -7.05 4.00 13.83
CA ALA A 86 -7.64 5.26 13.35
C ALA A 86 -6.61 6.17 12.67
N LEU A 87 -5.42 6.31 13.26
CA LEU A 87 -4.31 7.13 12.75
C LEU A 87 -3.85 6.73 11.34
N MET A 88 -4.05 5.47 10.92
CA MET A 88 -3.68 5.03 9.58
C MET A 88 -4.75 5.37 8.54
N ALA A 89 -5.98 5.60 8.98
CA ALA A 89 -7.14 5.89 8.13
C ALA A 89 -7.48 7.39 8.05
N GLU A 90 -6.68 8.24 8.70
CA GLU A 90 -6.75 9.69 8.60
C GLU A 90 -5.93 10.17 7.40
N PRO A 91 -6.26 11.35 6.83
CA PRO A 91 -5.45 11.96 5.77
C PRO A 91 -3.96 12.00 6.16
N PRO A 92 -3.04 11.55 5.29
CA PRO A 92 -1.63 11.55 5.61
C PRO A 92 -1.11 12.99 5.74
N VAL A 93 -0.34 13.25 6.79
CA VAL A 93 0.45 14.47 6.91
C VAL A 93 1.82 14.18 6.29
N PRO A 94 2.22 14.87 5.21
CA PRO A 94 3.50 14.63 4.57
C PRO A 94 4.69 14.89 5.50
N VAL A 95 5.75 14.08 5.40
CA VAL A 95 6.98 14.25 6.17
C VAL A 95 7.55 15.66 6.02
N GLY A 96 7.56 16.21 4.81
CA GLY A 96 8.02 17.57 4.54
C GLY A 96 7.26 18.66 5.29
N GLU A 97 6.00 18.42 5.68
CA GLU A 97 5.27 19.35 6.55
C GLU A 97 5.66 19.19 8.02
N ILE A 98 5.83 17.95 8.49
CA ILE A 98 6.21 17.64 9.88
C ILE A 98 7.63 18.11 10.18
N PHE A 99 8.54 17.93 9.22
CA PHE A 99 9.98 18.16 9.36
C PHE A 99 10.47 19.28 8.44
N LYS A 100 9.64 20.30 8.20
CA LYS A 100 9.98 21.43 7.32
C LYS A 100 11.30 22.13 7.67
N ASP A 101 11.69 22.12 8.95
CA ASP A 101 12.92 22.72 9.45
C ASP A 101 14.14 21.76 9.39
N PHE A 102 13.92 20.52 8.94
CA PHE A 102 14.91 19.45 8.82
C PHE A 102 14.87 18.82 7.41
N PRO A 103 15.37 19.52 6.37
CA PRO A 103 15.21 19.13 4.97
C PRO A 103 15.82 17.77 4.62
N THR A 104 16.80 17.31 5.40
CA THR A 104 17.38 15.97 5.22
C THR A 104 16.39 14.84 5.55
N ILE A 105 15.43 15.08 6.46
CA ILE A 105 14.41 14.07 6.83
C ILE A 105 13.39 13.92 5.70
N ASP A 106 12.96 15.03 5.10
CA ASP A 106 12.08 15.01 3.92
C ASP A 106 12.73 14.30 2.73
N GLN A 107 14.02 14.52 2.50
CA GLN A 107 14.77 13.83 1.45
C GLN A 107 14.84 12.31 1.64
N ILE A 108 14.88 11.84 2.88
CA ILE A 108 14.99 10.40 3.19
C ILE A 108 13.62 9.72 3.20
N TYR A 109 12.59 10.38 3.74
CA TYR A 109 11.30 9.73 4.05
C TYR A 109 10.10 10.33 3.31
N GLY A 110 10.16 11.57 2.84
CA GLY A 110 9.01 12.29 2.28
C GLY A 110 8.81 12.13 0.77
N HIS A 111 9.88 11.88 0.02
CA HIS A 111 9.79 11.78 -1.44
C HIS A 111 9.38 10.38 -1.91
N VAL A 112 8.11 10.27 -2.32
CA VAL A 112 7.61 9.10 -3.06
C VAL A 112 8.27 9.08 -4.44
N GLN A 113 9.11 8.07 -4.69
CA GLN A 113 9.79 7.92 -5.97
C GLN A 113 8.80 7.41 -7.03
N PRO A 114 8.64 8.12 -8.18
CA PRO A 114 7.72 7.69 -9.23
C PRO A 114 7.97 6.26 -9.73
N THR A 115 9.23 5.84 -9.80
CA THR A 115 9.61 4.49 -10.22
C THR A 115 9.11 3.39 -9.29
N ILE A 116 9.09 3.66 -7.97
CA ILE A 116 8.51 2.73 -6.99
C ILE A 116 7.00 2.62 -7.21
N LEU A 117 6.33 3.76 -7.42
CA LEU A 117 4.89 3.78 -7.65
C LEU A 117 4.48 3.06 -8.94
N ASP A 118 5.22 3.23 -10.04
CA ASP A 118 4.96 2.53 -11.30
C ASP A 118 5.15 1.01 -11.17
N GLN A 119 6.17 0.55 -10.43
CA GLN A 119 6.36 -0.87 -10.15
C GLN A 119 5.19 -1.44 -9.33
N LEU A 120 4.79 -0.74 -8.26
CA LEU A 120 3.65 -1.14 -7.43
C LEU A 120 2.36 -1.24 -8.23
N ILE A 121 2.10 -0.29 -9.13
CA ILE A 121 0.96 -0.30 -10.04
C ILE A 121 1.01 -1.54 -10.94
N ALA A 122 2.17 -1.85 -11.52
CA ALA A 122 2.34 -3.02 -12.39
C ALA A 122 2.09 -4.33 -11.63
N ASP A 123 2.63 -4.46 -10.41
CA ASP A 123 2.49 -5.64 -9.57
C ASP A 123 1.02 -5.89 -9.19
N TYR A 124 0.32 -4.86 -8.69
CA TYR A 124 -1.08 -5.01 -8.30
C TYR A 124 -2.01 -5.16 -9.50
N ARG A 125 -1.68 -4.60 -10.66
CA ARG A 125 -2.41 -4.87 -11.91
C ARG A 125 -2.26 -6.33 -12.35
N ALA A 126 -1.05 -6.89 -12.26
CA ALA A 126 -0.82 -8.31 -12.57
C ALA A 126 -1.54 -9.23 -11.58
N LEU A 127 -1.58 -8.85 -10.30
CA LEU A 127 -2.31 -9.58 -9.26
C LEU A 127 -3.84 -9.51 -9.47
N ALA A 128 -4.36 -8.34 -9.86
CA ALA A 128 -5.76 -8.16 -10.22
C ALA A 128 -6.16 -9.00 -11.43
N ALA A 129 -5.29 -9.10 -12.44
CA ALA A 129 -5.51 -9.95 -13.61
C ALA A 129 -5.62 -11.45 -13.26
N GLN A 130 -5.08 -11.88 -12.12
CA GLN A 130 -5.23 -13.23 -11.58
C GLN A 130 -6.51 -13.42 -10.75
N GLY A 131 -7.36 -12.39 -10.63
CA GLY A 131 -8.60 -12.43 -9.85
C GLY A 131 -8.38 -12.41 -8.34
N LYS A 132 -7.23 -11.94 -7.88
CA LYS A 132 -6.88 -11.94 -6.46
C LYS A 132 -7.71 -10.89 -5.69
N PRO A 133 -8.30 -11.24 -4.54
CA PRO A 133 -9.18 -10.34 -3.81
C PRO A 133 -8.52 -9.02 -3.43
N GLY A 134 -9.22 -7.90 -3.64
CA GLY A 134 -8.76 -6.56 -3.30
C GLY A 134 -7.69 -5.98 -4.24
N ALA A 135 -7.01 -6.78 -5.07
CA ALA A 135 -5.89 -6.30 -5.89
C ALA A 135 -6.26 -5.15 -6.84
N GLU A 136 -7.45 -5.18 -7.44
CA GLU A 136 -7.95 -4.09 -8.27
C GLU A 136 -8.17 -2.79 -7.48
N ILE A 137 -8.66 -2.88 -6.24
CA ILE A 137 -8.85 -1.73 -5.35
C ILE A 137 -7.51 -1.08 -5.05
N MET A 138 -6.50 -1.89 -4.69
CA MET A 138 -5.15 -1.40 -4.44
C MET A 138 -4.57 -0.73 -5.69
N TRP A 139 -4.67 -1.37 -6.86
CA TRP A 139 -4.22 -0.79 -8.13
C TRP A 139 -4.86 0.59 -8.38
N PHE A 140 -6.18 0.73 -8.23
CA PHE A 140 -6.84 2.02 -8.40
C PHE A 140 -6.45 3.08 -7.36
N CYS A 141 -6.17 2.67 -6.12
CA CYS A 141 -5.62 3.57 -5.11
C CYS A 141 -4.25 4.12 -5.54
N LEU A 142 -3.36 3.25 -6.03
CA LEU A 142 -2.02 3.64 -6.48
C LEU A 142 -2.08 4.53 -7.73
N GLU A 143 -2.97 4.23 -8.67
CA GLU A 143 -3.21 5.07 -9.85
C GLU A 143 -3.67 6.48 -9.47
N ARG A 144 -4.62 6.58 -8.54
CA ARG A 144 -5.08 7.86 -8.02
C ARG A 144 -3.95 8.63 -7.35
N ARG A 145 -3.07 7.94 -6.61
CA ARG A 145 -1.89 8.55 -6.01
C ARG A 145 -0.94 9.08 -7.09
N ARG A 146 -0.71 8.31 -8.16
CA ARG A 146 0.12 8.74 -9.30
C ARG A 146 -0.43 10.02 -9.90
N MET A 147 -1.72 10.08 -10.19
CA MET A 147 -2.39 11.28 -10.68
C MET A 147 -2.25 12.45 -9.70
N ALA A 148 -2.36 12.21 -8.39
CA ALA A 148 -2.21 13.23 -7.35
C ALA A 148 -0.78 13.77 -7.20
N LEU A 149 0.24 13.06 -7.69
CA LEU A 149 1.63 13.49 -7.69
C LEU A 149 2.06 14.17 -9.00
N MET A 150 1.29 14.01 -10.09
CA MET A 150 1.59 14.68 -11.37
C MET A 150 1.49 16.20 -11.24
N PRO A 151 2.40 16.98 -11.87
CA PRO A 151 2.26 18.44 -11.97
C PRO A 151 0.91 18.83 -12.60
N LEU A 152 0.33 19.96 -12.18
CA LEU A 152 -0.98 20.43 -12.66
C LEU A 152 -1.04 20.54 -14.20
N THR A 153 0.08 20.95 -14.82
CA THR A 153 0.24 21.05 -16.28
C THR A 153 0.13 19.70 -17.00
N ALA A 154 0.59 18.62 -16.37
CA ALA A 154 0.51 17.28 -16.93
C ALA A 154 -0.89 16.64 -16.77
N ARG A 155 -1.67 17.06 -15.77
CA ARG A 155 -3.06 16.61 -15.58
C ARG A 155 -4.00 17.19 -16.64
N LEU A 156 -3.87 18.48 -16.93
CA LEU A 156 -4.72 19.18 -17.92
C LEU A 156 -4.44 18.75 -19.37
N ALA A 157 -3.22 18.32 -19.69
CA ALA A 157 -2.87 17.81 -21.01
C ALA A 157 -3.57 16.48 -21.37
N GLY A 158 -3.98 15.68 -20.36
CA GLY A 158 -4.72 14.44 -20.57
C GLY A 158 -6.22 14.63 -20.82
N GLU A 159 -6.78 15.80 -20.50
CA GLU A 159 -8.21 16.12 -20.69
C GLU A 159 -8.52 16.64 -22.11
N HIS A 160 -7.50 16.96 -22.90
CA HIS A 160 -7.64 17.47 -24.27
C HIS A 160 -7.50 16.41 -25.37
N VAL A 161 -7.35 15.13 -25.00
CA VAL A 161 -7.36 14.00 -25.94
C VAL A 161 -8.52 13.06 -25.57
N ALA A 162 -9.74 13.55 -25.74
CA ALA A 162 -10.97 12.78 -25.72
C ALA A 162 -11.92 13.29 -26.82
#